data_AF-R6GUW1-F1
#
_entry.id   AF-R6GUW1-F1
#
_cell.length_a   1.000
_cell.length_b   1.000
_cell.length_c   1.000
_cell.angle_alpha   90.00
_cell.angle_beta   90.00
_cell.angle_gamma   90.00
#
_symmetry.space_group_name_H-M   'P 1'
#
loop_
_entity.id
_entity.type
_entity.pdbx_description
1 polymer ?
#
loop_
_entity_poly.entity_id
_entity_poly.type
_entity_poly.pdbx_seq_one_letter_code
_entity_poly.pdbx_strand_id
1 'polypeptide(L)'
;MAKNLELISDYYRYRIESKILTPIVTLEFLLGATLPPIPSAILVSLGFSMIGSYIGTFIKIKDELSTINEIQKIYDEIIRHYSKLNEVFDFNNPVEIYALYVYAVEKGYLSFHHNFEYGQTDEDVEKEISGLSGVEIILGHGVCRHFSGMLNDIFKESGVESKKCYVFSYDESKKNLYIPNHVIVVAKDDGVMYILDPTNSLIFKPGDSKSIYVSEDAYAYMSPFERLKLGKNLEFSSREDDENQMNKSIKICSENRDILKSFYKENKDLYEEIVQKKLSLQKYF
;
A
#
# COMPACT_ATOMS: atom_id res chain seq x y z
N MET A 1 2.94 -18.34 -0.15
CA MET A 1 1.60 -18.96 0.00
C MET A 1 0.78 -18.35 1.13
N ALA A 2 1.31 -18.18 2.36
CA ALA A 2 0.55 -17.60 3.49
C ALA A 2 0.16 -16.11 3.30
N LYS A 3 1.03 -15.28 2.71
CA LYS A 3 0.72 -13.85 2.40
C LYS A 3 -0.46 -13.65 1.44
N ASN A 4 -0.70 -14.61 0.53
CA ASN A 4 -1.81 -14.52 -0.42
C ASN A 4 -3.17 -14.76 0.26
N LEU A 5 -3.22 -15.48 1.39
CA LEU A 5 -4.47 -15.78 2.09
C LEU A 5 -4.98 -14.59 2.93
N GLU A 6 -4.09 -13.73 3.46
CA GLU A 6 -4.48 -12.52 4.20
C GLU A 6 -5.04 -11.43 3.27
N LEU A 7 -4.41 -11.18 2.12
CA LEU A 7 -4.92 -10.26 1.08
C LEU A 7 -6.31 -10.70 0.57
N ILE A 8 -6.49 -12.01 0.40
CA ILE A 8 -7.76 -12.64 0.02
C ILE A 8 -8.79 -12.48 1.14
N SER A 9 -8.43 -12.67 2.41
CA SER A 9 -9.36 -12.53 3.54
C SER A 9 -10.00 -11.14 3.61
N ASP A 10 -9.20 -10.07 3.50
CA ASP A 10 -9.72 -8.71 3.71
C ASP A 10 -10.53 -8.17 2.52
N TYR A 11 -10.15 -8.53 1.29
CA TYR A 11 -10.97 -8.24 0.09
C TYR A 11 -12.33 -8.96 0.15
N TYR A 12 -12.35 -10.21 0.61
CA TYR A 12 -13.56 -11.02 0.71
C TYR A 12 -14.49 -10.53 1.83
N ARG A 13 -13.95 -10.15 2.99
CA ARG A 13 -14.76 -9.73 4.15
C ARG A 13 -15.61 -8.49 3.87
N TYR A 14 -15.09 -7.51 3.12
CA TYR A 14 -15.83 -6.26 2.86
C TYR A 14 -16.76 -6.33 1.62
N ARG A 15 -16.34 -7.02 0.55
CA ARG A 15 -17.03 -6.97 -0.74
C ARG A 15 -18.03 -8.12 -0.95
N ILE A 16 -17.82 -9.26 -0.29
CA ILE A 16 -18.64 -10.46 -0.47
C ILE A 16 -19.74 -10.57 0.58
N GLU A 17 -19.48 -10.27 1.85
CA GLU A 17 -20.54 -10.31 2.88
C GLU A 17 -21.69 -9.36 2.51
N SER A 18 -21.40 -8.13 2.08
CA SER A 18 -22.45 -7.16 1.69
C SER A 18 -23.22 -7.54 0.42
N LYS A 19 -22.60 -8.24 -0.54
CA LYS A 19 -23.25 -8.62 -1.81
C LYS A 19 -23.91 -10.00 -1.78
N ILE A 20 -23.49 -10.89 -0.88
CA ILE A 20 -24.03 -12.25 -0.74
C ILE A 20 -25.05 -12.36 0.40
N LEU A 21 -24.88 -11.69 1.55
CA LEU A 21 -25.84 -11.82 2.66
C LEU A 21 -27.16 -11.10 2.38
N THR A 22 -27.11 -9.91 1.76
CA THR A 22 -28.30 -9.08 1.54
C THR A 22 -29.36 -9.78 0.67
N PRO A 23 -29.00 -10.52 -0.40
CA PRO A 23 -29.94 -11.35 -1.16
C PRO A 23 -30.44 -12.60 -0.43
N ILE A 24 -29.61 -13.25 0.39
CA ILE A 24 -29.98 -14.48 1.13
C ILE A 24 -31.08 -14.17 2.15
N VAL A 25 -30.97 -13.06 2.88
CA VAL A 25 -31.99 -12.61 3.82
C VAL A 25 -33.31 -12.28 3.11
N THR A 26 -33.26 -11.69 1.91
CA THR A 26 -34.48 -11.47 1.11
C THR A 26 -35.13 -12.74 0.57
N LEU A 27 -34.35 -13.80 0.29
CA LEU A 27 -34.88 -15.07 -0.21
C LEU A 27 -35.59 -15.87 0.90
N GLU A 28 -35.04 -15.89 2.11
CA GLU A 28 -35.70 -16.48 3.29
C GLU A 28 -36.98 -15.72 3.64
N PHE A 29 -36.99 -14.39 3.51
CA PHE A 29 -38.17 -13.55 3.74
C PHE A 29 -39.29 -13.78 2.70
N LEU A 30 -38.93 -14.02 1.43
CA LEU A 30 -39.88 -14.32 0.34
C LEU A 30 -40.48 -15.74 0.43
N LEU A 31 -39.73 -16.71 0.96
CA LEU A 31 -40.19 -18.09 1.14
C LEU A 31 -41.03 -18.28 2.44
N GLY A 32 -40.88 -17.38 3.42
CA GLY A 32 -41.65 -17.39 4.67
C GLY A 32 -43.00 -16.66 4.61
N ALA A 33 -43.24 -15.83 3.59
CA ALA A 33 -44.51 -15.16 3.37
C ALA A 33 -45.45 -16.06 2.55
N THR A 34 -46.62 -16.38 3.10
CA THR A 34 -47.66 -17.20 2.46
C THR A 34 -48.18 -16.53 1.18
N LEU A 35 -47.50 -16.76 0.05
CA LEU A 35 -47.95 -16.34 -1.28
C LEU A 35 -48.78 -17.46 -1.93
N PRO A 36 -49.77 -17.12 -2.78
CA PRO A 36 -50.53 -18.11 -3.54
C PRO A 36 -49.59 -18.96 -4.41
N PRO A 37 -49.99 -20.18 -4.81
CA PRO A 37 -49.09 -21.11 -5.51
C PRO A 37 -48.58 -20.48 -6.81
N ILE A 38 -47.33 -20.06 -6.80
CA ILE A 38 -46.62 -19.56 -7.98
C ILE A 38 -46.46 -20.77 -8.93
N PRO A 39 -46.85 -20.65 -10.21
CA PRO A 39 -46.65 -21.72 -11.20
C PRO A 39 -45.20 -22.22 -11.18
N SER A 40 -45.00 -23.54 -11.13
CA SER A 40 -43.69 -24.18 -11.02
C SER A 40 -42.70 -23.72 -12.10
N ALA A 41 -43.17 -23.40 -13.30
CA ALA A 41 -42.36 -22.85 -14.39
C ALA A 41 -41.74 -21.47 -14.07
N ILE A 42 -42.44 -20.61 -13.31
CA ILE A 42 -41.95 -19.29 -12.90
C ILE A 42 -40.86 -19.46 -11.83
N LEU A 43 -41.08 -20.35 -10.85
CA LEU A 43 -40.09 -20.72 -9.82
C LEU A 43 -38.80 -21.29 -10.44
N VAL A 44 -38.94 -22.16 -11.44
CA VAL A 44 -37.80 -22.73 -12.16
C VAL A 44 -37.05 -21.67 -12.97
N SER A 45 -37.77 -20.77 -13.67
CA SER A 45 -37.15 -19.67 -14.43
C SER A 45 -36.41 -18.67 -13.53
N LEU A 46 -36.97 -18.32 -12.37
CA LEU A 46 -36.34 -17.47 -11.36
C LEU A 46 -35.11 -18.16 -10.78
N GLY A 47 -35.21 -19.46 -10.46
CA GLY A 47 -34.08 -20.28 -9.98
C GLY A 47 -32.93 -20.35 -10.99
N PHE A 48 -33.21 -20.56 -12.28
CA PHE A 48 -32.17 -20.52 -13.32
C PHE A 48 -31.56 -19.14 -13.51
N SER A 49 -32.35 -18.06 -13.42
CA SER A 49 -31.82 -16.69 -13.50
C SER A 49 -30.92 -16.34 -12.30
N MET A 50 -31.27 -16.80 -11.10
CA MET A 50 -30.47 -16.62 -9.90
C MET A 50 -29.16 -17.42 -9.99
N ILE A 51 -29.22 -18.71 -10.36
CA ILE A 51 -28.02 -19.54 -10.56
C ILE A 51 -27.12 -18.95 -11.64
N GLY A 52 -27.69 -18.49 -12.76
CA GLY A 52 -26.95 -17.80 -13.83
C GLY A 52 -26.27 -16.51 -13.34
N SER A 53 -26.97 -15.72 -12.53
CA SER A 53 -26.41 -14.52 -11.88
C SER A 53 -25.28 -14.84 -10.91
N TYR A 54 -25.41 -15.90 -10.11
CA TYR A 54 -24.35 -16.37 -9.20
C TYR A 54 -23.12 -16.88 -9.96
N ILE A 55 -23.32 -17.68 -11.00
CA ILE A 55 -22.22 -18.17 -11.85
C ILE A 55 -21.51 -16.99 -12.53
N GLY A 56 -22.27 -16.03 -13.09
CA GLY A 56 -21.70 -14.82 -13.70
C GLY A 56 -20.90 -13.98 -12.70
N THR A 57 -21.41 -13.81 -11.48
CA THR A 57 -20.71 -13.10 -10.39
C THR A 57 -19.42 -13.82 -10.00
N PHE A 58 -19.45 -15.15 -9.90
CA PHE A 58 -18.28 -15.95 -9.54
C PHE A 58 -17.19 -15.89 -10.62
N ILE A 59 -17.57 -15.97 -11.91
CA ILE A 59 -16.64 -15.81 -13.03
C ILE A 59 -16.00 -14.42 -12.98
N LYS A 60 -16.79 -13.35 -12.78
CA LYS A 60 -16.27 -11.98 -12.66
C LYS A 60 -15.26 -11.84 -11.51
N ILE A 61 -15.57 -12.37 -10.32
CA ILE A 61 -14.65 -12.35 -9.16
C ILE A 61 -13.35 -13.07 -9.50
N LYS A 62 -13.43 -14.22 -10.16
CA LYS A 62 -12.26 -15.01 -10.56
C LYS A 62 -11.37 -14.22 -11.54
N ASP A 63 -11.96 -13.54 -12.51
CA ASP A 63 -11.24 -12.75 -13.51
C ASP A 63 -10.58 -11.50 -12.87
N GLU A 64 -11.29 -10.82 -11.97
CA GLU A 64 -10.73 -9.72 -11.17
C GLU A 64 -9.52 -10.18 -10.35
N LEU A 65 -9.62 -11.31 -9.65
CA LEU A 65 -8.54 -11.90 -8.87
C LEU A 65 -7.34 -12.31 -9.74
N SER A 66 -7.60 -12.87 -10.93
CA SER A 66 -6.53 -13.18 -11.88
C SER A 66 -5.77 -11.91 -12.27
N THR A 67 -6.51 -10.85 -12.58
CA THR A 67 -5.93 -9.55 -12.97
C THR A 67 -5.13 -8.93 -11.82
N ILE A 68 -5.64 -8.96 -10.59
CA ILE A 68 -4.91 -8.48 -9.40
C ILE A 68 -3.61 -9.27 -9.18
N ASN A 69 -3.65 -10.60 -9.34
CA ASN A 69 -2.45 -11.44 -9.24
C ASN A 69 -1.41 -11.12 -10.32
N GLU A 70 -1.84 -10.73 -11.52
CA GLU A 70 -0.93 -10.28 -12.58
C GLU A 70 -0.31 -8.92 -12.24
N ILE A 71 -1.11 -7.96 -11.77
CA ILE A 71 -0.61 -6.66 -11.29
C ILE A 71 0.42 -6.86 -10.17
N GLN A 72 0.16 -7.74 -9.20
CA GLN A 72 1.10 -8.06 -8.13
C GLN A 72 2.44 -8.57 -8.68
N LYS A 73 2.43 -9.48 -9.67
CA LYS A 73 3.67 -10.03 -10.24
C LYS A 73 4.52 -8.96 -10.92
N ILE A 74 3.88 -8.05 -11.64
CA ILE A 74 4.54 -6.92 -12.32
C ILE A 74 5.08 -5.93 -11.27
N TYR A 75 4.28 -5.63 -10.25
CA TYR A 75 4.72 -4.81 -9.13
C TYR A 75 5.95 -5.42 -8.43
N ASP A 76 5.91 -6.71 -8.11
CA ASP A 76 7.05 -7.41 -7.50
C ASP A 76 8.30 -7.37 -8.41
N GLU A 77 8.13 -7.35 -9.74
CA GLU A 77 9.22 -7.18 -10.69
C GLU A 77 9.85 -5.79 -10.63
N ILE A 78 9.02 -4.75 -10.57
CA ILE A 78 9.48 -3.37 -10.37
C ILE A 78 10.23 -3.25 -9.03
N ILE A 79 9.72 -3.86 -7.96
CA ILE A 79 10.40 -3.86 -6.65
C ILE A 79 11.75 -4.59 -6.72
N ARG A 80 11.85 -5.71 -7.45
CA ARG A 80 13.13 -6.39 -7.71
C ARG A 80 14.11 -5.51 -8.49
N HIS A 81 13.64 -4.81 -9.53
CA HIS A 81 14.48 -3.87 -10.27
C HIS A 81 14.95 -2.72 -9.38
N TYR A 82 14.08 -2.23 -8.50
CA TYR A 82 14.43 -1.20 -7.54
C TYR A 82 15.49 -1.69 -6.54
N SER A 83 15.37 -2.93 -6.05
CA SER A 83 16.38 -3.52 -5.15
C SER A 83 17.77 -3.56 -5.84
N LYS A 84 17.82 -3.95 -7.12
CA LYS A 84 19.06 -3.85 -7.92
C LYS A 84 19.56 -2.42 -8.10
N LEU A 85 18.66 -1.44 -8.17
CA LEU A 85 19.04 -0.04 -8.21
C LEU A 85 19.76 0.38 -6.92
N ASN A 86 19.30 -0.09 -5.75
CA ASN A 86 20.01 0.12 -4.48
C ASN A 86 21.46 -0.42 -4.57
N GLU A 87 21.65 -1.62 -5.12
CA GLU A 87 22.99 -2.21 -5.32
C GLU A 87 23.87 -1.36 -6.25
N VAL A 88 23.31 -0.82 -7.34
CA VAL A 88 24.05 0.06 -8.28
C VAL A 88 24.53 1.34 -7.59
N PHE A 89 23.74 1.88 -6.66
CA PHE A 89 24.10 3.05 -5.86
C PHE A 89 24.98 2.71 -4.65
N ASP A 90 25.23 1.42 -4.38
CA ASP A 90 25.87 0.91 -3.15
C ASP A 90 25.15 1.37 -1.86
N PHE A 91 23.82 1.40 -1.92
CA PHE A 91 22.95 1.81 -0.83
C PHE A 91 22.45 0.59 -0.05
N ASN A 92 22.99 0.41 1.15
CA ASN A 92 22.82 -0.83 1.90
C ASN A 92 22.09 -0.61 3.23
N ASN A 93 22.20 0.57 3.85
CA ASN A 93 21.49 0.85 5.09
C ASN A 93 20.11 1.50 4.85
N PRO A 94 19.22 1.48 5.86
CA PRO A 94 17.86 1.96 5.69
C PRO A 94 17.73 3.43 5.28
N VAL A 95 18.65 4.30 5.71
CA VAL A 95 18.61 5.73 5.40
C VAL A 95 18.98 6.00 3.94
N GLU A 96 19.97 5.30 3.40
CA GLU A 96 20.37 5.40 1.99
C GLU A 96 19.28 4.92 1.03
N ILE A 97 18.70 3.74 1.30
CA ILE A 97 17.59 3.18 0.51
C ILE A 97 16.38 4.13 0.56
N TYR A 98 16.10 4.65 1.75
CA TYR A 98 15.05 5.65 1.97
C TYR A 98 15.29 6.94 1.18
N ALA A 99 16.53 7.44 1.16
CA ALA A 99 16.91 8.62 0.40
C ALA A 99 16.68 8.46 -1.10
N LEU A 100 17.10 7.33 -1.67
CA LEU A 100 16.84 7.00 -3.07
C LEU A 100 15.34 6.95 -3.35
N TYR A 101 14.57 6.36 -2.44
CA TYR A 101 13.13 6.17 -2.62
C TYR A 101 12.38 7.49 -2.66
N VAL A 102 12.60 8.34 -1.66
CA VAL A 102 12.01 9.68 -1.59
C VAL A 102 12.39 10.49 -2.84
N TYR A 103 13.67 10.48 -3.23
CA TYR A 103 14.13 11.15 -4.43
C TYR A 103 13.46 10.62 -5.71
N ALA A 104 13.32 9.30 -5.82
CA ALA A 104 12.75 8.66 -7.00
C ALA A 104 11.24 8.97 -7.15
N VAL A 105 10.48 8.99 -6.05
CA VAL A 105 9.08 9.42 -6.06
C VAL A 105 8.97 10.90 -6.41
N GLU A 106 9.71 11.78 -5.73
CA GLU A 106 9.64 13.23 -5.90
C GLU A 106 9.96 13.66 -7.35
N LYS A 107 10.90 12.96 -7.99
CA LYS A 107 11.27 13.21 -9.40
C LYS A 107 10.42 12.43 -10.41
N GLY A 108 9.45 11.64 -9.95
CA GLY A 108 8.52 10.88 -10.78
C GLY A 108 9.13 9.62 -11.42
N TYR A 109 10.34 9.19 -11.05
CA TYR A 109 10.98 8.01 -11.64
C TYR A 109 10.24 6.70 -11.32
N LEU A 110 9.38 6.70 -10.30
CA LEU A 110 8.55 5.54 -9.94
C LEU A 110 7.12 5.63 -10.48
N SER A 111 6.79 6.65 -11.28
CA SER A 111 5.41 6.91 -11.71
C SER A 111 5.32 6.92 -13.23
N PHE A 112 4.26 6.32 -13.78
CA PHE A 112 4.08 6.10 -15.22
C PHE A 112 4.27 7.38 -16.05
N HIS A 113 3.64 8.48 -15.64
CA HIS A 113 3.72 9.78 -16.32
C HIS A 113 4.97 10.59 -15.96
N HIS A 114 5.92 10.00 -15.26
CA HIS A 114 7.13 10.68 -14.78
C HIS A 114 6.80 11.92 -13.91
N ASN A 115 5.68 11.86 -13.19
CA ASN A 115 5.17 12.88 -12.29
C ASN A 115 4.41 12.19 -11.14
N PHE A 116 4.45 12.77 -9.95
CA PHE A 116 3.74 12.27 -8.79
C PHE A 116 2.92 13.38 -8.12
N GLU A 117 1.67 13.09 -7.78
CA GLU A 117 0.74 14.02 -7.13
C GLU A 117 0.33 13.50 -5.75
N TYR A 118 0.64 14.28 -4.70
CA TYR A 118 0.19 13.96 -3.36
C TYR A 118 -1.30 14.28 -3.21
N GLY A 119 -2.06 13.28 -2.77
CA GLY A 119 -3.49 13.41 -2.58
C GLY A 119 -4.25 12.26 -3.24
N GLN A 120 -5.54 12.18 -2.90
CA GLN A 120 -6.48 11.24 -3.48
C GLN A 120 -7.86 11.86 -3.50
N THR A 121 -8.62 11.52 -4.54
CA THR A 121 -10.05 11.77 -4.62
C THR A 121 -10.83 10.61 -3.98
N ASP A 122 -12.10 10.82 -3.66
CA ASP A 122 -12.97 9.75 -3.17
C ASP A 122 -13.07 8.60 -4.18
N GLU A 123 -13.04 8.93 -5.47
CA GLU A 123 -13.05 7.98 -6.58
C GLU A 123 -11.78 7.11 -6.60
N ASP A 124 -10.61 7.67 -6.27
CA ASP A 124 -9.36 6.91 -6.20
C ASP A 124 -9.42 5.87 -5.06
N VAL A 125 -9.97 6.25 -3.92
CA VAL A 125 -10.10 5.37 -2.74
C VAL A 125 -10.99 4.16 -3.04
N GLU A 126 -12.11 4.34 -3.75
CA GLU A 126 -13.01 3.24 -4.11
C GLU A 126 -12.38 2.25 -5.12
N LYS A 127 -11.39 2.72 -5.88
CA LYS A 127 -10.72 1.98 -6.96
C LYS A 127 -9.35 1.43 -6.56
N GLU A 128 -8.93 1.64 -5.32
CA GLU A 128 -7.71 1.05 -4.77
C GLU A 128 -7.78 -0.48 -4.76
N ILE A 129 -6.66 -1.10 -5.11
CA ILE A 129 -6.51 -2.55 -4.98
C ILE A 129 -6.12 -2.84 -3.52
N SER A 130 -7.09 -3.34 -2.74
CA SER A 130 -6.87 -3.69 -1.35
C SER A 130 -5.64 -4.61 -1.19
N GLY A 131 -4.75 -4.24 -0.26
CA GLY A 131 -3.52 -4.97 0.02
C GLY A 131 -2.35 -4.70 -0.93
N LEU A 132 -2.53 -3.93 -2.00
CA LEU A 132 -1.48 -3.58 -2.97
C LEU A 132 -1.30 -2.06 -3.08
N SER A 133 -1.21 -1.38 -1.94
CA SER A 133 -1.15 0.09 -1.86
C SER A 133 0.06 0.71 -2.58
N GLY A 134 1.16 -0.01 -2.76
CA GLY A 134 2.33 0.53 -3.48
C GLY A 134 2.04 0.85 -4.94
N VAL A 135 1.06 0.19 -5.57
CA VAL A 135 0.70 0.42 -6.97
C VAL A 135 0.26 1.85 -7.25
N GLU A 136 -0.34 2.56 -6.29
CA GLU A 136 -0.74 3.96 -6.48
C GLU A 136 0.47 4.87 -6.80
N ILE A 137 1.65 4.57 -6.24
CA ILE A 137 2.90 5.29 -6.59
C ILE A 137 3.24 5.13 -8.08
N ILE A 138 3.03 3.93 -8.64
CA ILE A 138 3.23 3.65 -10.08
C ILE A 138 2.25 4.46 -10.93
N LEU A 139 1.04 4.66 -10.45
CA LEU A 139 0.01 5.45 -11.14
C LEU A 139 0.23 6.96 -11.02
N GLY A 140 1.19 7.39 -10.21
CA GLY A 140 1.56 8.79 -10.05
C GLY A 140 0.71 9.57 -9.06
N HIS A 141 -0.01 8.90 -8.15
CA HIS A 141 -0.74 9.59 -7.10
C HIS A 141 -0.78 8.79 -5.80
N GLY A 142 -1.04 9.46 -4.68
CA GLY A 142 -1.29 8.75 -3.43
C GLY A 142 -1.00 9.56 -2.17
N VAL A 143 -1.43 8.99 -1.05
CA VAL A 143 -1.14 9.48 0.31
C VAL A 143 -0.19 8.56 1.09
N CYS A 144 0.07 8.89 2.37
CA CYS A 144 1.05 8.25 3.24
C CYS A 144 1.05 6.72 3.27
N ARG A 145 -0.12 6.07 3.19
CA ARG A 145 -0.20 4.59 3.18
C ARG A 145 0.42 3.95 1.94
N HIS A 146 0.44 4.64 0.80
CA HIS A 146 1.04 4.16 -0.46
C HIS A 146 2.55 4.36 -0.43
N PHE A 147 2.99 5.55 0.01
CA PHE A 147 4.40 5.83 0.23
C PHE A 147 5.05 4.81 1.16
N SER A 148 4.44 4.61 2.33
CA SER A 148 4.90 3.63 3.32
C SER A 148 4.68 2.18 2.87
N GLY A 149 3.71 1.94 1.97
CA GLY A 149 3.48 0.67 1.29
C GLY A 149 4.69 0.23 0.48
N MET A 150 5.03 1.03 -0.53
CA MET A 150 6.11 0.70 -1.46
C MET A 150 7.48 0.68 -0.76
N LEU A 151 7.79 1.64 0.12
CA LEU A 151 9.06 1.64 0.85
C LEU A 151 9.26 0.36 1.68
N ASN A 152 8.21 -0.10 2.36
CA ASN A 152 8.27 -1.33 3.15
C ASN A 152 8.44 -2.58 2.28
N ASP A 153 7.93 -2.58 1.05
CA ASP A 153 8.16 -3.69 0.11
C ASP A 153 9.59 -3.66 -0.45
N ILE A 154 10.12 -2.46 -0.75
CA ILE A 154 11.52 -2.26 -1.13
C ILE A 154 12.48 -2.76 -0.03
N PHE A 155 12.23 -2.39 1.23
CA PHE A 155 13.06 -2.86 2.34
C PHE A 155 13.05 -4.38 2.46
N LYS A 156 11.87 -5.00 2.36
CA LYS A 156 11.75 -6.47 2.41
C LYS A 156 12.50 -7.15 1.27
N GLU A 157 12.42 -6.60 0.06
CA GLU A 157 13.17 -7.12 -1.09
C GLU A 157 14.68 -6.92 -0.92
N SER A 158 15.09 -5.84 -0.26
CA SER A 158 16.50 -5.53 0.06
C SER A 158 17.01 -6.29 1.30
N GLY A 159 16.22 -7.21 1.88
CA GLY A 159 16.60 -7.98 3.06
C GLY A 159 16.56 -7.22 4.40
N VAL A 160 16.01 -6.00 4.42
CA VAL A 160 15.88 -5.17 5.62
C VAL A 160 14.60 -5.52 6.39
N GLU A 161 14.71 -5.83 7.69
CA GLU A 161 13.54 -6.04 8.54
C GLU A 161 12.75 -4.73 8.62
N SER A 162 11.49 -4.74 8.17
CA SER A 162 10.68 -3.53 8.14
C SER A 162 9.19 -3.80 8.38
N LYS A 163 8.52 -2.77 8.90
CA LYS A 163 7.06 -2.78 9.09
C LYS A 163 6.47 -1.39 8.94
N LYS A 164 5.24 -1.34 8.42
CA LYS A 164 4.41 -0.14 8.46
C LYS A 164 3.87 0.08 9.87
N CYS A 165 3.85 1.31 10.33
CA CYS A 165 3.26 1.72 11.60
C CYS A 165 2.25 2.84 11.36
N TYR A 166 1.06 2.67 11.93
CA TYR A 166 0.01 3.67 11.89
C TYR A 166 0.18 4.60 13.09
N VAL A 167 0.37 5.89 12.83
CA VAL A 167 0.71 6.87 13.86
C VAL A 167 -0.23 8.07 13.79
N PHE A 168 -0.23 8.84 14.87
CA PHE A 168 -0.81 10.18 14.87
C PHE A 168 0.31 11.17 14.57
N SER A 169 0.22 11.83 13.42
CA SER A 169 1.04 12.99 13.08
C SER A 169 0.21 14.26 13.26
N TYR A 170 0.84 15.36 13.64
CA TYR A 170 0.14 16.59 14.00
C TYR A 170 -0.66 17.20 12.82
N ASP A 171 -1.92 17.50 13.11
CA ASP A 171 -2.75 18.58 12.57
C ASP A 171 -3.47 19.15 13.82
N GLU A 172 -3.33 20.45 14.11
CA GLU A 172 -3.80 21.08 15.37
C GLU A 172 -5.31 20.89 15.63
N SER A 173 -6.07 20.38 14.64
CA SER A 173 -7.52 20.43 14.61
C SER A 173 -8.27 19.16 15.06
N LYS A 174 -7.63 18.00 15.30
CA LYS A 174 -8.39 16.72 15.48
C LYS A 174 -8.31 16.10 16.89
N LYS A 175 -9.37 16.34 17.65
CA LYS A 175 -9.71 15.81 18.99
C LYS A 175 -9.88 14.27 19.11
N ASN A 176 -9.44 13.45 18.14
CA ASN A 176 -9.66 12.00 18.15
C ASN A 176 -8.34 11.22 18.04
N LEU A 177 -7.69 11.02 19.19
CA LEU A 177 -6.47 10.20 19.36
C LEU A 177 -6.70 8.67 19.20
N TYR A 178 -7.83 8.24 18.63
CA TYR A 178 -8.20 6.82 18.50
C TYR A 178 -8.03 6.25 17.08
N ILE A 179 -8.06 7.08 16.04
CA ILE A 179 -7.87 6.64 14.65
C ILE A 179 -6.60 7.30 14.09
N PRO A 180 -5.52 6.54 13.86
CA PRO A 180 -4.28 7.09 13.33
C PRO A 180 -4.52 7.77 11.98
N ASN A 181 -3.94 8.97 11.80
CA ASN A 181 -4.11 9.79 10.60
C ASN A 181 -2.90 9.72 9.65
N HIS A 182 -1.84 9.00 10.03
CA HIS A 182 -0.61 8.92 9.25
C HIS A 182 0.00 7.52 9.27
N VAL A 183 0.83 7.20 8.26
CA VAL A 183 1.51 5.92 8.15
C VAL A 183 2.99 6.15 7.85
N ILE A 184 3.84 5.56 8.68
CA ILE A 184 5.30 5.60 8.55
C ILE A 184 5.87 4.19 8.40
N VAL A 185 7.16 4.08 8.09
CA VAL A 185 7.88 2.81 8.03
C VAL A 185 8.91 2.76 9.13
N VAL A 186 8.97 1.64 9.84
CA VAL A 186 10.04 1.35 10.78
C VAL A 186 10.90 0.24 10.18
N ALA A 187 12.16 0.55 9.93
CA ALA A 187 13.18 -0.39 9.48
C ALA A 187 14.13 -0.73 10.62
N LYS A 188 14.73 -1.92 10.56
CA LYS A 188 15.73 -2.39 11.52
C LYS A 188 16.90 -2.99 10.76
N ASP A 189 18.09 -2.50 11.07
CA ASP A 189 19.35 -2.97 10.52
C ASP A 189 20.38 -3.09 11.65
N ASP A 190 21.06 -4.24 11.72
CA ASP A 190 21.99 -4.61 12.79
C ASP A 190 21.56 -4.22 14.23
N GLY A 191 20.27 -4.41 14.56
CA GLY A 191 19.74 -4.07 15.89
C GLY A 191 19.28 -2.62 16.04
N VAL A 192 19.71 -1.72 15.15
CA VAL A 192 19.37 -0.29 15.13
C VAL A 192 18.04 -0.05 14.41
N MET A 193 17.18 0.75 15.01
CA MET A 193 15.86 1.10 14.49
C MET A 193 15.88 2.45 13.79
N TYR A 194 15.22 2.52 12.64
CA TYR A 194 15.02 3.71 11.82
C TYR A 194 13.53 3.96 11.64
N ILE A 195 13.06 5.14 12.03
CA ILE A 195 11.64 5.52 11.93
C ILE A 195 11.52 6.58 10.83
N LEU A 196 10.94 6.19 9.72
CA LEU A 196 11.05 6.88 8.44
C LEU A 196 9.67 7.31 7.95
N ASP A 197 9.53 8.58 7.59
CA ASP A 197 8.31 9.13 7.01
C ASP A 197 8.53 9.52 5.54
N PRO A 198 8.30 8.59 4.61
CA PRO A 198 8.50 8.85 3.19
C PRO A 198 7.57 9.90 2.59
N THR A 199 6.51 10.29 3.31
CA THR A 199 5.58 11.31 2.82
C THR A 199 6.17 12.69 3.01
N ASN A 200 6.78 12.93 4.17
CA ASN A 200 7.31 14.23 4.58
C ASN A 200 8.84 14.31 4.50
N SER A 201 9.50 13.25 4.05
CA SER A 201 10.97 13.14 4.00
C SER A 201 11.64 13.27 5.37
N LEU A 202 10.97 12.81 6.44
CA LEU A 202 11.44 12.95 7.82
C LEU A 202 12.02 11.65 8.38
N ILE A 203 12.98 11.80 9.29
CA ILE A 203 13.50 10.70 10.12
C ILE A 203 13.21 11.05 11.57
N PHE A 204 12.40 10.21 12.22
CA PHE A 204 11.97 10.41 13.59
C PHE A 204 12.93 9.74 14.58
N LYS A 205 13.13 10.40 15.72
CA LYS A 205 13.92 9.91 16.85
C LYS A 205 13.08 9.83 18.12
N PRO A 206 13.44 9.00 19.11
CA PRO A 206 12.72 8.96 20.38
C PRO A 206 12.63 10.35 21.03
N GLY A 207 11.44 10.76 21.41
CA GLY A 207 11.21 11.95 22.24
C GLY A 207 11.16 11.62 23.73
N ASP A 208 10.51 12.49 24.50
CA ASP A 208 10.44 12.41 25.97
C ASP A 208 9.63 11.20 26.49
N SER A 209 8.86 10.55 25.62
CA SER A 209 8.03 9.40 25.96
C SER A 209 8.27 8.26 24.99
N LYS A 210 8.14 7.01 25.48
CA LYS A 210 8.36 5.76 24.70
C LYS A 210 7.48 5.61 23.46
N SER A 211 6.42 6.41 23.36
CA SER A 211 5.44 6.43 22.27
C SER A 211 5.48 7.70 21.43
N ILE A 212 6.33 8.68 21.78
CA ILE A 212 6.48 9.92 21.04
C ILE A 212 7.81 9.88 20.32
N TYR A 213 7.77 10.16 19.03
CA TYR A 213 8.95 10.30 18.21
C TYR A 213 8.95 11.67 17.54
N VAL A 214 10.11 12.31 17.44
CA VAL A 214 10.27 13.71 17.07
C VAL A 214 11.30 13.87 15.96
N SER A 215 11.01 14.77 15.03
CA SER A 215 11.89 15.21 13.94
C SER A 215 11.64 16.69 13.75
N GLU A 216 12.63 17.53 14.07
CA GLU A 216 12.44 19.00 14.13
C GLU A 216 11.18 19.39 14.94
N ASP A 217 10.26 20.13 14.33
CA ASP A 217 8.98 20.56 14.91
C ASP A 217 7.85 19.52 14.74
N ALA A 218 8.11 18.43 14.02
CA ALA A 218 7.14 17.36 13.80
C ALA A 218 7.23 16.28 14.88
N TYR A 219 6.07 15.69 15.21
CA TYR A 219 6.02 14.51 16.06
C TYR A 219 5.11 13.42 15.48
N ALA A 220 5.47 12.19 15.77
CA ALA A 220 4.68 10.99 15.52
C ALA A 220 4.38 10.31 16.86
N TYR A 221 3.10 10.24 17.22
CA TYR A 221 2.64 9.44 18.35
C TYR A 221 2.26 8.04 17.87
N MET A 222 3.00 7.05 18.36
CA MET A 222 2.75 5.64 18.12
C MET A 222 1.99 5.05 19.31
N SER A 223 0.78 4.54 19.04
CA SER A 223 -0.04 3.91 20.08
C SER A 223 0.72 2.77 20.77
N PRO A 224 0.41 2.43 22.04
CA PRO A 224 1.05 1.31 22.72
C PRO A 224 0.98 -0.01 21.94
N PHE A 225 -0.13 -0.24 21.22
CA PHE A 225 -0.30 -1.42 20.37
C PHE A 225 0.71 -1.45 19.21
N GLU A 226 0.86 -0.35 18.49
CA GLU A 226 1.85 -0.23 17.41
C GLU A 226 3.28 -0.32 17.96
N ARG A 227 3.53 0.30 19.12
CA ARG A 227 4.83 0.27 19.79
C ARG A 227 5.25 -1.14 20.22
N LEU A 228 4.30 -1.99 20.61
CA LEU A 228 4.59 -3.40 20.95
C LEU A 228 5.12 -4.19 19.75
N LYS A 229 4.70 -3.85 18.52
CA LYS A 229 5.19 -4.49 17.29
C LYS A 229 6.68 -4.24 17.04
N LEU A 230 7.26 -3.19 17.66
CA LEU A 230 8.69 -2.90 17.55
C LEU A 230 9.54 -3.78 18.47
N GLY A 231 8.95 -4.42 19.48
CA GLY A 231 9.69 -5.22 20.46
C GLY A 231 10.26 -4.40 21.62
N LYS A 232 11.19 -5.02 22.37
CA LYS A 232 11.85 -4.47 23.57
C LYS A 232 13.29 -4.07 23.25
N ASN A 233 13.88 -3.23 24.10
CA ASN A 233 15.28 -2.76 23.99
C ASN A 233 15.59 -2.19 22.60
N LEU A 234 14.92 -1.09 22.26
CA LEU A 234 15.13 -0.44 20.98
C LEU A 234 16.38 0.44 21.04
N GLU A 235 17.25 0.26 20.05
CA GLU A 235 18.40 1.12 19.81
C GLU A 235 18.12 1.98 18.58
N PHE A 236 18.66 3.19 18.56
CA PHE A 236 18.44 4.16 17.50
C PHE A 236 19.77 4.83 17.17
N SER A 237 20.02 5.08 15.89
CA SER A 237 21.12 5.92 15.44
C SER A 237 20.92 7.37 15.88
N SER A 238 21.98 8.18 15.84
CA SER A 238 21.88 9.60 16.13
C SER A 238 21.10 10.33 15.03
N ARG A 239 20.54 11.50 15.35
CA ARG A 239 19.87 12.36 14.36
C ARG A 239 20.87 12.89 13.33
N GLU A 240 22.00 13.38 13.81
CA GLU A 240 23.04 13.99 12.98
C GLU A 240 23.60 12.98 11.96
N ASP A 241 23.86 11.73 12.36
CA ASP A 241 24.37 10.71 11.45
C ASP A 241 23.37 10.39 10.33
N ASP A 242 22.10 10.20 10.69
CA ASP A 242 21.03 9.91 9.73
C ASP A 242 20.80 11.08 8.76
N GLU A 243 20.77 12.32 9.25
CA GLU A 243 20.61 13.51 8.40
C GLU A 243 21.79 13.69 7.44
N ASN A 244 23.02 13.52 7.94
CA ASN A 244 24.22 13.57 7.11
C ASN A 244 24.19 12.49 6.02
N GLN A 245 23.78 11.27 6.39
CA GLN A 245 23.67 10.15 5.46
C GLN A 245 22.57 10.37 4.42
N MET A 246 21.39 10.83 4.83
CA MET A 246 20.28 11.17 3.94
C MET A 246 20.73 12.22 2.91
N ASN A 247 21.33 13.32 3.37
CA ASN A 247 21.78 14.42 2.51
C ASN A 247 22.87 13.98 1.52
N LYS A 248 23.83 13.17 1.98
CA LYS A 248 24.85 12.58 1.11
C LYS A 248 24.22 11.69 0.03
N SER A 249 23.26 10.86 0.41
CA SER A 249 22.60 9.91 -0.50
C SER A 249 21.75 10.64 -1.54
N ILE A 250 20.96 11.63 -1.13
CA ILE A 250 20.21 12.51 -2.05
C ILE A 250 21.16 13.19 -3.04
N LYS A 251 22.31 13.68 -2.58
CA LYS A 251 23.31 14.30 -3.45
C LYS A 251 23.80 13.31 -4.51
N ILE A 252 24.15 12.08 -4.12
CA ILE A 252 24.55 11.02 -5.04
C ILE A 252 23.43 10.75 -6.08
N CYS A 253 22.18 10.61 -5.66
CA CYS A 253 21.04 10.47 -6.58
C CYS A 253 20.96 11.63 -7.57
N SER A 254 21.16 12.86 -7.08
CA SER A 254 21.06 14.08 -7.88
C SER A 254 22.18 14.26 -8.91
N GLU A 255 23.35 13.66 -8.66
CA GLU A 255 24.52 13.65 -9.53
C GLU A 255 24.45 12.51 -10.57
N ASN A 256 23.68 11.46 -10.30
CA ASN A 256 23.56 10.25 -11.13
C ASN A 256 22.13 10.07 -11.71
N ARG A 257 21.52 11.16 -12.18
CA ARG A 257 20.13 11.14 -12.70
C ARG A 257 19.95 10.28 -13.95
N ASP A 258 21.01 10.09 -14.71
CA ASP A 258 21.04 9.22 -15.88
C ASP A 258 20.79 7.75 -15.54
N ILE A 259 21.28 7.28 -14.38
CA ILE A 259 20.97 5.93 -13.85
C ILE A 259 19.47 5.81 -13.57
N LEU A 260 18.90 6.78 -12.84
CA LEU A 260 17.46 6.83 -12.54
C LEU A 260 16.58 6.95 -13.80
N LYS A 261 17.01 7.74 -14.79
CA LYS A 261 16.33 7.82 -16.09
C LYS A 261 16.36 6.49 -16.84
N SER A 262 17.46 5.73 -16.74
CA SER A 262 17.59 4.42 -17.37
C SER A 262 16.66 3.42 -16.67
N PHE A 263 16.67 3.40 -15.34
CA PHE A 263 15.72 2.63 -14.54
C PHE A 263 14.25 2.91 -14.94
N TYR A 264 13.86 4.19 -15.03
CA TYR A 264 12.50 4.55 -15.45
C TYR A 264 12.17 4.03 -16.85
N LYS A 265 13.09 4.20 -17.81
CA LYS A 265 12.87 3.73 -19.19
C LYS A 265 12.72 2.22 -19.27
N GLU A 266 13.53 1.48 -18.52
CA GLU A 266 13.50 0.01 -18.48
C GLU A 266 12.22 -0.53 -17.85
N ASN A 267 11.61 0.22 -16.91
CA ASN A 267 10.38 -0.19 -16.23
C ASN A 267 9.11 0.42 -16.82
N LYS A 268 9.22 1.29 -17.84
CA LYS A 268 8.08 2.04 -18.37
C LYS A 268 6.97 1.13 -18.91
N ASP A 269 7.33 0.05 -19.59
CA ASP A 269 6.36 -0.90 -20.15
C ASP A 269 5.62 -1.65 -19.02
N LEU A 270 6.31 -1.95 -17.91
CA LEU A 270 5.70 -2.55 -16.72
C LEU A 270 4.72 -1.58 -16.05
N TYR A 271 5.05 -0.28 -16.00
CA TYR A 271 4.15 0.75 -15.50
C TYR A 271 2.90 0.86 -16.37
N GLU A 272 3.07 0.88 -17.69
CA GLU A 272 1.95 0.90 -18.63
C GLU A 272 1.06 -0.32 -18.47
N GLU A 273 1.64 -1.51 -18.30
CA GLU A 273 0.89 -2.74 -18.11
C GLU A 273 0.05 -2.72 -16.82
N ILE A 274 0.60 -2.21 -15.71
CA ILE A 274 -0.15 -1.99 -14.47
C ILE A 274 -1.32 -1.04 -14.70
N VAL A 275 -1.10 0.09 -15.39
CA VAL A 275 -2.15 1.08 -15.69
C VAL A 275 -3.28 0.42 -16.51
N GLN A 276 -2.95 -0.30 -17.58
CA GLN A 276 -3.94 -0.95 -18.44
C GLN A 276 -4.73 -2.03 -17.69
N LYS A 277 -4.06 -2.84 -16.87
CA LYS A 277 -4.74 -3.85 -16.06
C LYS A 277 -5.64 -3.22 -15.00
N LYS A 278 -5.19 -2.16 -14.30
CA LYS A 278 -6.06 -1.44 -13.34
C LYS A 278 -7.27 -0.84 -14.03
N LEU A 279 -7.13 -0.25 -15.22
CA LEU A 279 -8.25 0.26 -16.02
C LEU A 279 -9.25 -0.86 -16.38
N SER A 280 -8.79 -2.07 -16.67
CA SER A 280 -9.67 -3.21 -16.95
C SER A 280 -10.51 -3.65 -15.75
N LEU A 281 -9.99 -3.51 -14.52
CA LEU A 281 -10.75 -3.73 -13.28
C LEU A 281 -11.86 -2.69 -13.08
N GLN A 282 -11.65 -1.47 -13.59
CA GLN A 282 -12.57 -0.35 -13.44
C GLN A 282 -13.70 -0.34 -14.48
N LYS A 283 -13.59 -1.09 -15.59
CA LYS A 283 -14.61 -1.15 -16.67
C LYS A 283 -15.98 -1.74 -16.26
N TYR A 284 -16.16 -2.11 -15.00
CA TYR A 284 -17.38 -2.72 -14.49
C TYR A 284 -18.04 -1.94 -13.35
N PHE A 285 -17.73 -0.64 -13.24
CA PHE A 285 -18.45 0.35 -12.44
C PHE A 285 -19.23 1.27 -13.36
#